data_AF-A0A3C0Y8H8-F1
#
_entry.id   AF-A0A3C0Y8H8-F1
#
_cell.length_a   1.000
_cell.length_b   1.000
_cell.length_c   1.000
_cell.angle_alpha   90.00
_cell.angle_beta   90.00
_cell.angle_gamma   90.00
#
_symmetry.space_group_name_H-M   'P 1'
#
loop_
_entity.id
_entity.type
_entity.pdbx_description
1 polymer ?
#
loop_
_entity_poly.entity_id
_entity_poly.type
_entity_poly.pdbx_seq_one_letter_code
_entity_poly.pdbx_strand_id
1 'polypeptide(L)'
;TVPAKPAPLTPEEKEAARLNPGLNRAAYAIMMGLRPEGVREWNYSTNLQKHGGMGERELLAAAQFACDLQIWDRCINTSERTRTELDFEQRFPMPFRETVVKRSQSINLDPAYVYGLIRQESRF
;
A
#
# COMPACT_ATOMS: atom_id res chain seq x y z
N THR A 1 -15.82 -17.95 0.11
CA THR A 1 -14.46 -18.48 0.34
C THR A 1 -13.46 -17.35 0.14
N VAL A 2 -12.31 -17.36 0.82
CA VAL A 2 -11.29 -16.32 0.64
C VAL A 2 -10.72 -16.43 -0.79
N PRO A 3 -10.62 -15.31 -1.54
CA PRO A 3 -10.02 -15.30 -2.88
C PRO A 3 -8.58 -15.84 -2.88
N ALA A 4 -8.17 -16.48 -3.97
CA ALA A 4 -6.79 -16.93 -4.12
C ALA A 4 -5.84 -15.73 -4.12
N LYS A 5 -4.63 -15.90 -3.55
CA LYS A 5 -3.58 -14.89 -3.62
C LYS A 5 -3.20 -14.66 -5.10
N PRO A 6 -3.02 -13.40 -5.52
CA PRO A 6 -2.46 -13.06 -6.83
C PRO A 6 -1.19 -13.83 -7.16
N ALA A 7 -0.94 -14.01 -8.47
CA ALA A 7 0.37 -14.42 -8.92
C ALA A 7 1.43 -13.41 -8.45
N PRO A 8 2.63 -13.84 -8.02
CA PRO A 8 3.70 -12.92 -7.65
C PRO A 8 3.98 -11.90 -8.76
N LEU A 9 4.34 -10.67 -8.38
CA LEU A 9 4.81 -9.66 -9.33
C LEU A 9 6.12 -10.09 -9.97
N THR A 10 6.23 -9.98 -11.29
CA THR A 10 7.47 -10.24 -12.01
C THR A 10 8.49 -9.12 -11.75
N PRO A 11 9.79 -9.37 -11.98
CA PRO A 11 10.81 -8.33 -11.88
C PRO A 11 10.51 -7.11 -12.78
N GLU A 12 9.98 -7.34 -13.98
CA GLU A 12 9.66 -6.29 -14.96
C GLU A 12 8.51 -5.41 -14.47
N GLU A 13 7.47 -5.99 -13.86
CA GLU A 13 6.35 -5.23 -13.30
C GLU A 13 6.80 -4.36 -12.11
N LYS A 14 7.66 -4.92 -11.24
CA LYS A 14 8.25 -4.16 -10.13
C LYS A 14 9.13 -3.03 -10.64
N GLU A 15 9.95 -3.30 -11.64
CA GLU A 15 10.84 -2.30 -12.24
C GLU A 15 10.04 -1.20 -12.95
N ALA A 16 8.96 -1.52 -13.65
CA ALA A 16 8.07 -0.54 -14.26
C ALA A 16 7.45 0.41 -13.22
N ALA A 17 7.04 -0.10 -12.05
CA ALA A 17 6.58 0.74 -10.94
C ALA A 17 7.71 1.61 -10.37
N ARG A 18 8.90 1.02 -10.15
CA ARG A 18 10.08 1.72 -9.63
C ARG A 18 10.55 2.84 -10.55
N LEU A 19 10.42 2.68 -11.87
CA LEU A 19 10.82 3.68 -12.86
C LEU A 19 9.69 4.68 -13.19
N ASN A 20 8.49 4.52 -12.64
CA ASN A 20 7.36 5.41 -12.94
C ASN A 20 7.63 6.83 -12.39
N PRO A 21 7.71 7.86 -13.26
CA PRO A 21 8.06 9.21 -12.79
C PRO A 21 7.01 9.82 -11.85
N GLY A 22 5.73 9.51 -12.04
CA GLY A 22 4.64 10.02 -11.20
C GLY A 22 4.68 9.42 -9.80
N LEU A 23 4.87 8.10 -9.70
CA LEU A 23 5.04 7.42 -8.40
C LEU A 23 6.28 7.93 -7.66
N ASN A 24 7.40 8.15 -8.36
CA ASN A 24 8.61 8.69 -7.76
C ASN A 24 8.44 10.13 -7.26
N ARG A 25 7.79 11.01 -8.05
CA ARG A 25 7.48 12.38 -7.60
C ARG A 25 6.58 12.39 -6.37
N ALA A 26 5.56 11.54 -6.37
CA ALA A 26 4.65 11.39 -5.25
C ALA A 26 5.36 10.91 -3.98
N ALA A 27 6.18 9.86 -4.09
CA ALA A 27 6.97 9.33 -2.98
C ALA A 27 7.94 10.39 -2.44
N TYR A 28 8.66 11.08 -3.32
CA TYR A 28 9.58 12.15 -2.94
C TYR A 28 8.87 13.28 -2.17
N ALA A 29 7.74 13.77 -2.69
CA ALA A 29 6.92 14.79 -2.04
C ALA A 29 6.46 14.35 -0.64
N ILE A 30 6.02 13.10 -0.49
CA ILE A 30 5.62 12.54 0.82
C ILE A 30 6.81 12.52 1.79
N MET A 31 7.98 12.06 1.34
CA MET A 31 9.18 11.93 2.17
C MET A 31 9.74 13.28 2.63
N MET A 32 9.57 14.35 1.85
CA MET A 32 9.98 15.70 2.21
C MET A 32 8.92 16.52 2.96
N GLY A 33 7.81 15.89 3.38
CA GLY A 33 6.76 16.52 4.19
C GLY A 33 5.63 17.19 3.41
N LEU A 34 5.68 17.19 2.08
CA LEU A 34 4.60 17.66 1.19
C LEU A 34 3.56 16.55 0.96
N ARG A 35 3.04 15.99 2.05
CA ARG A 35 2.19 14.80 2.00
C ARG A 35 0.89 15.02 1.22
N PRO A 36 0.14 16.12 1.38
CA PRO A 36 -1.07 16.36 0.59
C PRO A 36 -0.81 16.39 -0.93
N GLU A 37 0.30 17.00 -1.35
CA GLU A 37 0.74 17.09 -2.74
C GLU A 37 1.15 15.71 -3.26
N GLY A 38 1.96 14.98 -2.50
CA GLY A 38 2.40 13.65 -2.89
C GLY A 38 1.25 12.64 -2.96
N VAL A 39 0.25 12.71 -2.07
CA VAL A 39 -0.98 11.91 -2.17
C VAL A 39 -1.78 12.26 -3.41
N ARG A 40 -1.91 13.55 -3.76
CA ARG A 40 -2.57 13.99 -4.99
C ARG A 40 -1.84 13.48 -6.23
N GLU A 41 -0.52 13.60 -6.27
CA GLU A 41 0.31 13.10 -7.38
C GLU A 41 0.23 11.58 -7.52
N TRP A 42 0.23 10.86 -6.40
CA TRP A 42 0.08 9.40 -6.40
C TRP A 42 -1.26 9.02 -7.02
N ASN A 43 -2.36 9.61 -6.54
CA ASN A 43 -3.71 9.35 -7.02
C ASN A 43 -3.88 9.73 -8.50
N TYR A 44 -3.28 10.83 -8.94
CA TYR A 44 -3.29 11.21 -10.35
C TYR A 44 -2.59 10.14 -11.20
N SER A 45 -1.39 9.73 -10.78
CA SER A 45 -0.56 8.75 -11.49
C SER A 45 -1.27 7.40 -11.62
N THR A 46 -1.89 6.91 -10.54
CA THR A 46 -2.56 5.60 -10.53
C THR A 46 -3.95 5.62 -11.15
N ASN A 47 -4.68 6.75 -11.11
CA ASN A 47 -6.10 6.77 -11.44
C ASN A 47 -6.44 7.51 -12.74
N LEU A 48 -5.65 8.53 -13.12
CA LEU A 48 -6.05 9.51 -14.12
C LEU A 48 -5.02 9.74 -15.23
N GLN A 49 -3.74 9.42 -15.00
CA GLN A 49 -2.68 9.63 -16.00
C GLN A 49 -2.92 8.83 -17.29
N LYS A 50 -3.48 7.61 -17.18
CA LYS A 50 -3.93 6.78 -18.30
C LYS A 50 -5.45 6.80 -18.34
N HIS A 51 -6.04 6.77 -19.54
CA HIS A 51 -7.48 6.57 -19.68
C HIS A 51 -7.89 5.25 -19.00
N GLY A 52 -8.79 5.32 -18.02
CA GLY A 52 -9.20 4.17 -17.21
C GLY A 52 -8.32 3.87 -15.99
N GLY A 53 -7.23 4.61 -15.78
CA GLY A 53 -6.26 4.38 -14.72
C GLY A 53 -5.29 3.23 -15.02
N MET A 54 -4.44 2.92 -14.04
CA MET A 54 -3.56 1.76 -14.10
C MET A 54 -4.36 0.45 -14.05
N GLY A 55 -3.91 -0.56 -14.80
CA GLY A 55 -4.48 -1.92 -14.73
C GLY A 55 -4.19 -2.61 -13.39
N GLU A 56 -4.86 -3.72 -13.07
CA GLU A 56 -4.73 -4.35 -11.74
C GLU A 56 -3.30 -4.82 -11.42
N ARG A 57 -2.56 -5.35 -12.41
CA ARG A 57 -1.15 -5.73 -12.23
C ARG A 57 -0.25 -4.52 -11.96
N GLU A 58 -0.50 -3.42 -12.66
CA GLU A 58 0.21 -2.16 -12.42
C GLU A 58 -0.12 -1.58 -11.03
N LEU A 59 -1.39 -1.67 -10.60
CA LEU A 59 -1.82 -1.25 -9.26
C LEU A 59 -1.19 -2.12 -8.16
N LEU A 60 -1.11 -3.44 -8.35
CA LEU A 60 -0.37 -4.33 -7.43
C LEU A 60 1.11 -3.93 -7.33
N ALA A 61 1.75 -3.64 -8.46
CA ALA A 61 3.15 -3.21 -8.49
C ALA A 61 3.37 -1.84 -7.83
N ALA A 62 2.48 -0.88 -8.09
CA ALA A 62 2.49 0.42 -7.44
C ALA A 62 2.23 0.31 -5.94
N ALA A 63 1.29 -0.55 -5.52
CA ALA A 63 1.05 -0.83 -4.12
C ALA A 63 2.31 -1.43 -3.46
N GLN A 64 2.93 -2.44 -4.07
CA GLN A 64 4.17 -3.03 -3.57
C GLN A 64 5.27 -1.97 -3.41
N PHE A 65 5.44 -1.11 -4.42
CA PHE A 65 6.41 -0.01 -4.36
C PHE A 65 6.16 0.92 -3.15
N ALA A 66 4.91 1.27 -2.86
CA ALA A 66 4.57 2.02 -1.66
C ALA A 66 4.84 1.24 -0.36
N CYS A 67 4.56 -0.06 -0.33
CA CYS A 67 4.81 -0.91 0.84
C CYS A 67 6.32 -0.99 1.15
N ASP A 68 7.15 -1.14 0.11
CA ASP A 68 8.61 -1.21 0.23
C ASP A 68 9.20 0.11 0.77
N LEU A 69 8.60 1.24 0.39
CA LEU A 69 8.93 2.58 0.91
C LEU A 69 8.25 2.92 2.25
N GLN A 70 7.49 1.99 2.82
CA GLN A 70 6.74 2.18 4.07
C GLN A 70 5.73 3.34 4.01
N ILE A 71 5.21 3.64 2.82
CA ILE A 71 4.11 4.59 2.61
C ILE A 71 2.79 3.81 2.72
N TRP A 72 2.48 3.36 3.93
CA TRP A 72 1.43 2.37 4.22
C TRP A 72 0.04 2.80 3.74
N ASP A 73 -0.30 4.08 3.87
CA ASP A 73 -1.57 4.61 3.39
C ASP A 73 -1.71 4.49 1.86
N ARG A 74 -0.61 4.65 1.10
CA ARG A 74 -0.59 4.45 -0.36
C ARG A 74 -0.57 2.98 -0.76
N CYS A 75 0.18 2.16 -0.02
CA CYS A 75 0.22 0.69 -0.18
C CYS A 75 -1.21 0.11 -0.08
N ILE A 76 -1.90 0.40 1.02
CA ILE A 76 -3.27 -0.07 1.27
C ILE A 76 -4.24 0.51 0.24
N ASN A 77 -4.23 1.84 0.04
CA ASN A 77 -5.18 2.48 -0.85
C ASN A 77 -5.07 1.98 -2.30
N THR A 78 -3.85 1.75 -2.79
CA THR A 78 -3.62 1.30 -4.16
C THR A 78 -4.02 -0.17 -4.31
N SER A 79 -3.69 -1.02 -3.32
CA SER A 79 -4.07 -2.43 -3.31
C SER A 79 -5.59 -2.62 -3.20
N GLU A 80 -6.32 -1.77 -2.47
CA GLU A 80 -7.78 -1.82 -2.36
C GLU A 80 -8.51 -1.55 -3.69
N ARG A 81 -7.83 -0.97 -4.70
CA ARG A 81 -8.43 -0.67 -6.00
C ARG A 81 -8.48 -1.86 -6.95
N THR A 82 -7.74 -2.92 -6.68
CA THR A 82 -7.85 -4.18 -7.44
C THR A 82 -9.16 -4.88 -7.11
N ARG A 83 -9.80 -5.51 -8.09
CA ARG A 83 -11.06 -6.23 -7.92
C ARG A 83 -10.85 -7.73 -7.98
N THR A 84 -9.95 -8.19 -8.84
CA THR A 84 -9.63 -9.61 -9.01
C THR A 84 -8.30 -10.00 -8.38
N GLU A 85 -7.33 -9.10 -8.37
CA GLU A 85 -5.98 -9.32 -7.88
C GLU A 85 -5.87 -8.90 -6.39
N LEU A 86 -6.42 -9.73 -5.50
CA LEU A 86 -6.60 -9.38 -4.08
C LEU A 86 -5.42 -9.83 -3.20
N ASP A 87 -4.42 -8.97 -3.03
CA ASP A 87 -3.28 -9.24 -2.13
C ASP A 87 -3.56 -8.78 -0.69
N PHE A 88 -3.86 -9.73 0.20
CA PHE A 88 -4.14 -9.44 1.60
C PHE A 88 -2.93 -8.95 2.40
N GLU A 89 -1.70 -9.30 2.00
CA GLU A 89 -0.49 -8.81 2.66
C GLU A 89 -0.31 -7.29 2.44
N GLN A 90 -0.71 -6.79 1.27
CA GLN A 90 -0.71 -5.36 0.96
C GLN A 90 -1.92 -4.61 1.55
N ARG A 91 -3.09 -5.26 1.62
CA ARG A 91 -4.32 -4.62 2.17
C ARG A 91 -4.33 -4.53 3.69
N PHE A 92 -3.64 -5.46 4.35
CA PHE A 92 -3.53 -5.58 5.80
C PHE A 92 -2.06 -5.77 6.21
N PRO A 93 -1.19 -4.79 5.91
CA PRO A 93 0.21 -4.89 6.29
C PRO A 93 0.32 -4.87 7.82
N MET A 94 1.39 -5.49 8.34
CA MET A 94 1.66 -5.55 9.78
C MET A 94 2.99 -4.85 10.14
N PRO A 95 3.13 -3.52 9.90
CA PRO A 95 4.32 -2.79 10.33
C PRO A 95 4.41 -2.78 11.86
N PHE A 96 5.63 -2.67 12.38
CA PHE A 96 5.92 -2.65 13.82
C PHE A 96 5.46 -3.90 14.59
N ARG A 97 5.40 -5.07 13.92
CA ARG A 97 4.87 -6.33 14.48
C ARG A 97 5.33 -6.66 15.89
N GLU A 98 6.63 -6.62 16.13
CA GLU A 98 7.17 -6.95 17.46
C GLU A 98 6.63 -6.00 18.53
N THR A 99 6.57 -4.69 18.23
CA THR A 99 6.11 -3.68 19.18
C THR A 99 4.61 -3.79 19.42
N VAL A 100 3.81 -3.91 18.35
CA VAL A 100 2.34 -4.03 18.46
C VAL A 100 1.97 -5.30 19.20
N VAL A 101 2.52 -6.46 18.81
CA VAL A 101 2.19 -7.75 19.46
C VAL A 101 2.59 -7.74 20.92
N LYS A 102 3.82 -7.31 21.25
CA LYS A 102 4.30 -7.24 22.63
C LYS A 102 3.44 -6.32 23.48
N ARG A 103 3.10 -5.12 22.98
CA ARG A 103 2.29 -4.16 23.73
C ARG A 103 0.87 -4.68 23.93
N SER A 104 0.21 -5.18 22.89
CA SER A 104 -1.15 -5.72 22.97
C SER A 104 -1.23 -6.87 23.98
N GLN A 105 -0.29 -7.81 23.94
CA GLN A 105 -0.22 -8.92 24.89
C GLN A 105 0.02 -8.42 26.32
N SER A 106 0.88 -7.42 26.54
CA SER A 106 1.15 -6.89 27.89
C SER A 106 -0.07 -6.24 28.57
N ILE A 107 -1.10 -5.87 27.79
CA ILE A 107 -2.35 -5.28 28.28
C ILE A 107 -3.57 -6.18 28.01
N ASN A 108 -3.36 -7.46 27.71
CA ASN A 108 -4.41 -8.47 27.46
C ASN A 108 -5.39 -8.10 26.32
N LEU A 109 -4.92 -7.45 25.26
CA LEU A 109 -5.69 -7.22 24.05
C LEU A 109 -5.25 -8.14 22.91
N ASP A 110 -6.20 -8.57 22.07
CA ASP A 110 -5.91 -9.30 20.84
C ASP A 110 -5.12 -8.40 19.87
N PRO A 111 -3.90 -8.78 19.45
CA PRO A 111 -3.14 -8.03 18.46
C PRO A 111 -3.91 -7.78 17.16
N ALA A 112 -4.76 -8.71 16.70
CA ALA A 112 -5.53 -8.53 15.48
C ALA A 112 -6.55 -7.38 15.60
N TYR A 113 -7.20 -7.26 16.75
CA TYR A 113 -8.08 -6.13 17.05
C TYR A 113 -7.33 -4.80 17.06
N VAL A 114 -6.16 -4.75 17.71
CA VAL A 114 -5.31 -3.54 17.76
C VAL A 114 -4.82 -3.14 16.37
N TYR A 115 -4.43 -4.11 15.53
CA TYR A 115 -4.07 -3.84 14.13
C TYR A 115 -5.23 -3.28 13.32
N GLY A 116 -6.44 -3.82 13.50
CA GLY A 116 -7.65 -3.30 12.88
C GLY A 116 -7.92 -1.85 13.27
N LEU A 117 -7.74 -1.51 14.55
CA LEU A 117 -7.88 -0.15 15.06
C LEU A 117 -6.83 0.81 14.45
N ILE A 118 -5.54 0.48 14.52
CA ILE A 118 -4.46 1.33 13.96
C ILE A 118 -4.70 1.58 12.47
N ARG A 119 -5.05 0.53 11.73
CA ARG A 119 -5.35 0.66 10.30
C ARG A 119 -6.53 1.62 10.06
N GLN A 120 -7.58 1.52 10.87
CA GLN A 120 -8.76 2.37 10.71
C GLN A 120 -8.46 3.84 11.02
N GLU A 121 -7.71 4.10 12.08
CA GLU A 121 -7.42 5.46 12.57
C GLU A 121 -6.34 6.18 11.75
N SER A 122 -5.26 5.50 11.37
CA SER A 122 -4.10 6.15 10.72
C SER A 122 -3.65 5.52 9.41
N ARG A 123 -4.08 4.28 9.12
CA ARG A 123 -3.48 3.43 8.06
C ARG A 123 -1.98 3.17 8.29
N PHE A 124 -1.59 3.05 9.57
CA PHE A 124 -0.21 2.98 10.10
C PHE A 124 0.53 4.31 9.95
#